data_AF-A0ABD3TFR2-F1
#
_entry.id   AF-A0ABD3TFR2-F1
#
_cell.length_a   1.000
_cell.length_b   1.000
_cell.length_c   1.000
_cell.angle_alpha   90.00
_cell.angle_beta   90.00
_cell.angle_gamma   90.00
#
_symmetry.space_group_name_H-M   'P 1'
#
loop_
_entity.id
_entity.type
_entity.pdbx_description
1 polymer ?
#
loop_
_entity_poly.entity_id
_entity_poly.type
_entity_poly.pdbx_seq_one_letter_code
_entity_poly.pdbx_strand_id
1 'polypeptide(L)'
;MGRNTTSAAATKRRSKQQPPLRPKKSIGKIKNKDKKSKSDKSRSSKRSEITNKKKTAASAEKGVVKNENEVVQWPTPSQQLSFFIDQYQSANRVQLSTLELDSLKETSIVELCRGPAENITGDLGEHVKVAFGSSWKKELCEKSLQEGQVDPGSPALLVISSSALRSLELIRELRPLTKECHSAKLFSKHMKVEEQVSILKDRVNVASGTPNRIKKLIDMEALGLSRLAVIVLDMHTDVKGYSLFTLPQVRDELWDLYRSYFHQPLLDGKLRLCLYGPITTKSRGKKNWLPRKSWQSPKVRVRVQLLGEALEVSPPAGFPDHPHRGFETVTYMLQWMTAGRGIVHSEMPAGEGPNLGLQLWINLSSKDKMIEPKYQELLNDEIPSSEKDGVQVKVIAGESMGAHSPVYTRTPTMYLDFTIKPNAQFHQTIPESWNSFVYIIEGEGVFGIPNSQPSPAHHILVLGPGDGLSVWNKSSNSLRFVLVGGQPINEPVVQHGPFVMNTQDEIDKTIEDYYYGKNGFEMARYWRSE
;
A
#
# COMPACT_ATOMS: atom_id res chain seq x y z
N MET A 1 50.65 14.83 49.84
CA MET A 1 51.24 16.19 49.82
C MET A 1 52.38 16.22 48.81
N GLY A 2 52.59 17.35 48.09
CA GLY A 2 53.83 17.74 47.37
C GLY A 2 54.22 16.91 46.13
N ARG A 3 54.47 17.42 44.90
CA ARG A 3 55.26 18.61 44.41
C ARG A 3 56.71 18.60 44.90
N ASN A 4 57.77 18.78 44.09
CA ASN A 4 57.99 19.06 42.63
C ASN A 4 59.44 18.59 42.29
N THR A 5 59.94 18.35 41.06
CA THR A 5 59.50 18.19 39.64
C THR A 5 60.56 17.26 38.96
N THR A 6 60.95 17.17 37.67
CA THR A 6 60.85 17.88 36.35
C THR A 6 61.32 16.85 35.27
N SER A 7 61.44 17.00 33.93
CA SER A 7 61.29 18.06 32.90
C SER A 7 61.15 17.43 31.47
N ALA A 8 61.06 18.29 30.44
CA ALA A 8 61.51 18.10 29.04
C ALA A 8 61.12 16.86 28.18
N ALA A 9 60.10 17.03 27.31
CA ALA A 9 60.10 16.56 25.90
C ALA A 9 59.05 17.39 25.09
N ALA A 10 59.19 17.47 23.75
CA ALA A 10 58.47 18.48 22.93
C ALA A 10 57.40 17.93 21.95
N THR A 11 56.44 18.79 21.62
CA THR A 11 55.21 18.53 20.84
C THR A 11 55.42 18.44 19.32
N LYS A 12 54.64 17.59 18.62
CA LYS A 12 54.22 17.86 17.22
C LYS A 12 52.91 17.17 16.82
N ARG A 13 52.09 17.84 16.01
CA ARG A 13 50.79 17.36 15.47
C ARG A 13 50.98 16.45 14.25
N ARG A 14 49.97 15.63 13.93
CA ARG A 14 49.80 14.98 12.61
C ARG A 14 48.41 15.29 12.04
N SER A 15 48.33 15.47 10.73
CA SER A 15 47.11 15.72 9.94
C SER A 15 46.96 14.66 8.83
N LYS A 16 45.73 14.45 8.35
CA LYS A 16 45.41 13.48 7.28
C LYS A 16 45.83 14.01 5.89
N GLN A 17 46.16 13.11 4.96
CA GLN A 17 46.31 13.36 3.52
C GLN A 17 45.76 12.18 2.68
N GLN A 18 45.49 12.43 1.40
CA GLN A 18 44.88 11.47 0.45
C GLN A 18 45.94 10.64 -0.32
N PRO A 19 45.57 9.45 -0.86
CA PRO A 19 46.41 8.69 -1.79
C PRO A 19 46.37 9.24 -3.24
N PRO A 20 47.39 8.97 -4.09
CA PRO A 20 47.60 9.69 -5.35
C PRO A 20 47.13 8.96 -6.64
N LEU A 21 47.05 9.73 -7.74
CA LEU A 21 46.80 9.27 -9.11
C LEU A 21 48.08 8.80 -9.84
N ARG A 22 47.92 7.99 -10.92
CA ARG A 22 49.00 7.62 -11.86
C ARG A 22 48.54 7.73 -13.35
N PRO A 23 49.46 7.74 -14.34
CA PRO A 23 49.38 8.73 -15.42
C PRO A 23 48.97 8.22 -16.81
N LYS A 24 48.70 9.18 -17.71
CA LYS A 24 48.50 8.96 -19.17
C LYS A 24 49.83 8.72 -19.90
N LYS A 25 49.76 8.00 -21.02
CA LYS A 25 50.69 8.09 -22.17
C LYS A 25 49.90 8.31 -23.46
N SER A 26 50.56 8.80 -24.51
CA SER A 26 49.95 9.15 -25.80
C SER A 26 50.97 9.07 -26.93
N ILE A 27 50.56 8.59 -28.11
CA ILE A 27 51.08 8.84 -29.49
C ILE A 27 50.39 7.80 -30.42
N GLY A 28 49.85 8.12 -31.60
CA GLY A 28 49.52 9.44 -32.15
C GLY A 28 49.36 9.47 -33.69
N LYS A 29 48.59 10.44 -34.22
CA LYS A 29 48.45 10.83 -35.66
C LYS A 29 47.72 9.75 -36.52
N ILE A 30 47.06 10.05 -37.65
CA ILE A 30 47.31 11.04 -38.73
C ILE A 30 46.05 11.87 -39.11
N LYS A 31 46.27 12.95 -39.87
CA LYS A 31 45.32 13.97 -40.39
C LYS A 31 44.36 13.38 -41.47
N ASN A 32 43.35 14.06 -42.05
CA ASN A 32 43.29 15.45 -42.55
C ASN A 32 41.88 15.88 -43.02
N LYS A 33 41.52 17.17 -42.84
CA LYS A 33 40.59 18.04 -43.63
C LYS A 33 39.11 17.63 -43.84
N ASP A 34 38.09 18.46 -43.56
CA ASP A 34 37.70 19.79 -44.11
C ASP A 34 37.26 19.73 -45.60
N LYS A 35 35.99 19.97 -46.02
CA LYS A 35 35.19 21.22 -45.83
C LYS A 35 33.78 21.11 -46.48
N LYS A 36 32.82 21.95 -45.99
CA LYS A 36 31.62 22.55 -46.66
C LYS A 36 30.57 21.60 -47.32
N SER A 37 29.23 21.73 -47.24
CA SER A 37 28.19 22.67 -46.71
C SER A 37 27.30 23.25 -47.82
N LYS A 38 25.96 23.29 -47.59
CA LYS A 38 24.88 23.90 -48.42
C LYS A 38 24.54 23.14 -49.73
N SER A 39 23.32 23.15 -50.27
CA SER A 39 21.98 23.58 -49.76
C SER A 39 20.85 23.09 -50.70
N ASP A 40 19.63 23.03 -50.18
CA ASP A 40 18.30 23.09 -50.83
C ASP A 40 18.15 22.77 -52.34
N LYS A 41 17.27 21.80 -52.65
CA LYS A 41 15.93 22.11 -53.21
C LYS A 41 15.00 20.91 -53.31
N SER A 42 13.70 21.19 -53.21
CA SER A 42 12.58 20.27 -53.46
C SER A 42 12.32 20.04 -54.96
N ARG A 43 11.82 18.86 -55.35
CA ARG A 43 10.48 18.71 -55.97
C ARG A 43 10.07 17.26 -56.33
N SER A 44 8.74 17.08 -56.39
CA SER A 44 7.96 16.15 -57.23
C SER A 44 8.37 14.67 -57.33
N SER A 45 7.63 13.85 -56.59
CA SER A 45 6.77 12.77 -57.13
C SER A 45 7.06 12.18 -58.53
N LYS A 46 7.16 10.85 -58.60
CA LYS A 46 6.37 10.07 -59.56
C LYS A 46 6.01 8.68 -58.99
N ARG A 47 4.98 8.08 -59.58
CA ARG A 47 4.28 6.86 -59.13
C ARG A 47 4.46 5.81 -60.23
N SER A 48 4.92 4.61 -59.88
CA SER A 48 5.03 3.48 -60.80
C SER A 48 4.75 2.17 -60.08
N GLU A 49 3.61 1.59 -60.44
CA GLU A 49 3.02 0.35 -59.94
C GLU A 49 3.79 -0.91 -60.38
N ILE A 50 3.30 -2.09 -59.94
CA ILE A 50 3.45 -3.42 -60.60
C ILE A 50 4.87 -4.06 -60.49
N THR A 51 5.07 -5.33 -60.07
CA THR A 51 4.13 -6.46 -59.81
C THR A 51 4.59 -7.37 -58.66
N ASN A 52 3.66 -8.19 -58.14
CA ASN A 52 3.93 -9.34 -57.26
C ASN A 52 4.74 -10.46 -57.93
N LYS A 53 5.57 -11.17 -57.13
CA LYS A 53 5.62 -12.65 -57.19
C LYS A 53 5.94 -13.28 -55.83
N LYS A 54 5.19 -14.32 -55.48
CA LYS A 54 5.17 -14.98 -54.16
C LYS A 54 6.43 -15.83 -53.90
N LYS A 55 6.81 -15.96 -52.64
CA LYS A 55 7.03 -17.28 -52.03
C LYS A 55 6.21 -17.38 -50.74
N THR A 56 5.74 -18.60 -50.45
CA THR A 56 4.74 -18.89 -49.41
C THR A 56 5.32 -19.76 -48.32
N ALA A 57 5.04 -19.43 -47.07
CA ALA A 57 4.99 -20.37 -45.95
C ALA A 57 3.82 -19.94 -45.06
N ALA A 58 2.87 -20.84 -44.82
CA ALA A 58 1.70 -20.58 -43.98
C ALA A 58 1.89 -21.24 -42.60
N SER A 59 1.43 -20.58 -41.55
CA SER A 59 1.15 -21.19 -40.25
C SER A 59 -0.13 -20.58 -39.70
N ALA A 60 -0.88 -21.35 -38.91
CA ALA A 60 -2.33 -21.15 -38.76
C ALA A 60 -2.72 -19.95 -37.88
N GLU A 61 -3.79 -19.29 -38.29
CA GLU A 61 -4.49 -18.28 -37.47
C GLU A 61 -5.25 -18.96 -36.32
N LYS A 62 -5.29 -18.28 -35.16
CA LYS A 62 -6.42 -18.38 -34.22
C LYS A 62 -6.91 -16.96 -33.96
N GLY A 63 -8.20 -16.74 -34.22
CA GLY A 63 -8.73 -15.39 -34.45
C GLY A 63 -8.76 -14.50 -33.20
N VAL A 64 -8.33 -13.25 -33.38
CA VAL A 64 -8.65 -12.15 -32.46
C VAL A 64 -9.98 -11.56 -32.89
N VAL A 65 -11.05 -11.87 -32.15
CA VAL A 65 -12.35 -11.20 -32.35
C VAL A 65 -12.24 -9.77 -31.84
N LYS A 66 -12.25 -8.81 -32.79
CA LYS A 66 -12.48 -7.40 -32.48
C LYS A 66 -13.96 -7.20 -32.14
N ASN A 67 -14.28 -6.92 -30.88
CA ASN A 67 -15.52 -6.22 -30.56
C ASN A 67 -15.26 -4.71 -30.73
N GLU A 68 -15.69 -4.18 -31.87
CA GLU A 68 -15.84 -2.75 -32.07
C GLU A 68 -17.18 -2.31 -31.41
N ASN A 69 -17.30 -1.03 -31.02
CA ASN A 69 -18.45 -0.43 -30.30
C ASN A 69 -18.66 -0.81 -28.82
N GLU A 70 -17.63 -0.75 -27.97
CA GLU A 70 -17.86 -0.34 -26.56
C GLU A 70 -17.93 1.20 -26.48
N VAL A 71 -19.11 1.75 -26.19
CA VAL A 71 -19.26 3.19 -25.89
C VAL A 71 -18.60 3.46 -24.53
N VAL A 72 -17.50 4.20 -24.52
CA VAL A 72 -16.79 4.59 -23.29
C VAL A 72 -17.56 5.73 -22.60
N GLN A 73 -18.62 5.35 -21.89
CA GLN A 73 -19.39 6.27 -21.06
C GLN A 73 -18.56 6.67 -19.84
N TRP A 74 -18.32 7.98 -19.66
CA TRP A 74 -17.69 8.52 -18.45
C TRP A 74 -18.53 8.17 -17.22
N PRO A 75 -17.91 7.77 -16.09
CA PRO A 75 -18.64 7.41 -14.88
C PRO A 75 -19.36 8.60 -14.27
N THR A 76 -20.57 8.37 -13.75
CA THR A 76 -21.39 9.42 -13.11
C THR A 76 -20.75 9.94 -11.82
N PRO A 77 -21.11 11.14 -11.33
CA PRO A 77 -20.63 11.64 -10.04
C PRO A 77 -20.81 10.65 -8.89
N SER A 78 -21.98 10.00 -8.77
CA SER A 78 -22.20 8.88 -7.84
C SER A 78 -21.23 7.69 -8.02
N GLN A 79 -20.95 7.25 -9.25
CA GLN A 79 -20.00 6.16 -9.51
C GLN A 79 -18.55 6.55 -9.17
N GLN A 80 -18.17 7.81 -9.46
CA GLN A 80 -16.86 8.36 -9.09
C GLN A 80 -16.70 8.50 -7.58
N LEU A 81 -17.77 8.89 -6.87
CA LEU A 81 -17.81 8.97 -5.43
C LEU A 81 -17.68 7.59 -4.76
N SER A 82 -18.43 6.59 -5.24
CA SER A 82 -18.28 5.20 -4.78
C SER A 82 -16.83 4.73 -4.94
N PHE A 83 -16.26 4.90 -6.14
CA PHE A 83 -14.85 4.55 -6.40
C PHE A 83 -13.88 5.29 -5.45
N PHE A 84 -14.09 6.57 -5.19
CA PHE A 84 -13.26 7.33 -4.25
C PHE A 84 -13.36 6.79 -2.82
N ILE A 85 -14.58 6.52 -2.35
CA ILE A 85 -14.87 5.96 -1.03
C ILE A 85 -14.25 4.56 -0.89
N ASP A 86 -14.45 3.67 -1.88
CA ASP A 86 -13.87 2.32 -1.92
C ASP A 86 -12.33 2.37 -1.81
N GLN A 87 -11.69 3.29 -2.54
CA GLN A 87 -10.23 3.45 -2.54
C GLN A 87 -9.72 4.05 -1.22
N TYR A 88 -10.42 5.02 -0.64
CA TYR A 88 -10.09 5.60 0.67
C TYR A 88 -10.22 4.55 1.79
N GLN A 89 -11.34 3.84 1.84
CA GLN A 89 -11.60 2.80 2.84
C GLN A 89 -10.61 1.64 2.73
N SER A 90 -10.36 1.16 1.50
CA SER A 90 -9.44 0.05 1.24
C SER A 90 -7.99 0.39 1.60
N ALA A 91 -7.47 1.53 1.14
CA ALA A 91 -6.08 1.92 1.38
C ALA A 91 -5.79 2.17 2.87
N ASN A 92 -6.75 2.76 3.60
CA ASN A 92 -6.58 3.16 4.99
C ASN A 92 -7.16 2.17 6.00
N ARG A 93 -7.78 1.08 5.52
CA ARG A 93 -8.42 0.01 6.30
C ARG A 93 -9.50 0.51 7.28
N VAL A 94 -10.22 1.56 6.89
CA VAL A 94 -11.30 2.16 7.68
C VAL A 94 -12.67 1.80 7.11
N GLN A 95 -13.66 1.67 7.98
CA GLN A 95 -15.07 1.76 7.58
C GLN A 95 -15.62 3.10 8.04
N LEU A 96 -16.02 3.93 7.07
CA LEU A 96 -16.76 5.16 7.34
C LEU A 96 -18.09 4.79 8.03
N SER A 97 -18.50 5.60 9.00
CA SER A 97 -19.82 5.49 9.62
C SER A 97 -20.92 5.89 8.65
N THR A 98 -22.15 5.46 8.93
CA THR A 98 -23.34 5.86 8.14
C THR A 98 -23.46 7.38 8.05
N LEU A 99 -23.17 8.12 9.14
CA LEU A 99 -23.23 9.59 9.17
C LEU A 99 -22.20 10.25 8.24
N GLU A 100 -20.98 9.69 8.14
CA GLU A 100 -19.97 10.18 7.20
C GLU A 100 -20.36 9.87 5.74
N LEU A 101 -20.93 8.68 5.49
CA LEU A 101 -21.42 8.29 4.16
C LEU A 101 -22.63 9.15 3.72
N ASP A 102 -23.58 9.43 4.61
CA ASP A 102 -24.73 10.32 4.36
C ASP A 102 -24.30 11.79 4.13
N SER A 103 -23.13 12.18 4.64
CA SER A 103 -22.53 13.50 4.43
C SER A 103 -21.80 13.59 3.09
N LEU A 104 -21.17 12.49 2.62
CA LEU A 104 -20.54 12.39 1.31
C LEU A 104 -21.60 12.24 0.21
N LYS A 105 -22.06 13.38 -0.32
CA LYS A 105 -23.07 13.46 -1.39
C LYS A 105 -22.42 13.50 -2.77
N GLU A 106 -23.12 13.09 -3.82
CA GLU A 106 -22.55 13.11 -5.18
C GLU A 106 -22.18 14.53 -5.67
N THR A 107 -22.80 15.57 -5.08
CA THR A 107 -22.44 16.99 -5.24
C THR A 107 -21.02 17.34 -4.80
N SER A 108 -20.40 16.47 -3.98
CA SER A 108 -19.00 16.56 -3.57
C SER A 108 -18.03 16.18 -4.71
N ILE A 109 -18.52 15.59 -5.80
CA ILE A 109 -17.76 15.31 -7.03
C ILE A 109 -18.11 16.33 -8.12
N VAL A 110 -17.10 16.84 -8.81
CA VAL A 110 -17.23 17.70 -10.00
C VAL A 110 -17.59 16.82 -11.20
N GLU A 111 -18.73 17.07 -11.84
CA GLU A 111 -19.06 16.38 -13.10
C GLU A 111 -18.13 16.82 -14.24
N LEU A 112 -17.61 15.85 -14.99
CA LEU A 112 -16.73 16.09 -16.12
C LEU A 112 -17.53 16.36 -17.40
N CYS A 113 -17.23 17.47 -18.07
CA CYS A 113 -17.78 17.88 -19.36
C CYS A 113 -17.79 16.74 -20.39
N ARG A 114 -18.97 16.34 -20.85
CA ARG A 114 -19.17 15.24 -21.81
C ARG A 114 -18.98 15.72 -23.26
N GLY A 115 -17.73 15.78 -23.72
CA GLY A 115 -17.40 16.07 -25.11
C GLY A 115 -17.77 14.93 -26.08
N PRO A 116 -17.89 15.21 -27.40
CA PRO A 116 -18.09 14.17 -28.42
C PRO A 116 -16.90 13.20 -28.48
N ALA A 117 -17.19 11.93 -28.77
CA ALA A 117 -16.47 10.77 -28.24
C ALA A 117 -15.07 10.44 -28.82
N GLU A 118 -14.42 11.33 -29.57
CA GLU A 118 -13.19 11.03 -30.32
C GLU A 118 -11.92 11.78 -29.85
N ASN A 119 -12.01 12.68 -28.86
CA ASN A 119 -10.84 13.32 -28.24
C ASN A 119 -10.80 13.06 -26.72
N ILE A 120 -10.20 11.93 -26.33
CA ILE A 120 -10.10 11.47 -24.92
C ILE A 120 -8.94 12.18 -24.17
N THR A 121 -8.82 13.49 -24.37
CA THR A 121 -7.95 14.41 -23.64
C THR A 121 -8.67 15.77 -23.55
N GLY A 122 -9.77 15.81 -22.80
CA GLY A 122 -10.53 17.03 -22.54
C GLY A 122 -9.71 18.03 -21.75
N ASP A 123 -9.69 19.30 -22.17
CA ASP A 123 -8.93 20.36 -21.51
C ASP A 123 -9.36 20.50 -20.03
N LEU A 124 -8.43 20.22 -19.11
CA LEU A 124 -8.60 20.41 -17.67
C LEU A 124 -9.14 21.81 -17.32
N GLY A 125 -8.80 22.83 -18.12
CA GLY A 125 -9.32 24.18 -18.01
C GLY A 125 -10.85 24.26 -18.16
N GLU A 126 -11.48 23.51 -19.06
CA GLU A 126 -12.94 23.51 -19.23
C GLU A 126 -13.65 22.78 -18.08
N HIS A 127 -13.12 21.64 -17.65
CA HIS A 127 -13.62 20.91 -16.48
C HIS A 127 -13.56 21.79 -15.21
N VAL A 128 -12.47 22.54 -15.04
CA VAL A 128 -12.31 23.50 -13.95
C VAL A 128 -13.27 24.69 -14.08
N LYS A 129 -13.48 25.28 -15.26
CA LYS A 129 -14.46 26.37 -15.43
C LYS A 129 -15.87 25.95 -15.01
N VAL A 130 -16.31 24.74 -15.40
CA VAL A 130 -17.62 24.20 -15.01
C VAL A 130 -17.69 24.00 -13.50
N ALA A 131 -16.61 23.52 -12.86
CA ALA A 131 -16.55 23.37 -11.40
C ALA A 131 -16.81 24.68 -10.64
N PHE A 132 -16.36 25.84 -11.16
CA PHE A 132 -16.54 27.16 -10.54
C PHE A 132 -17.73 27.96 -11.09
N GLY A 133 -18.49 27.42 -12.06
CA GLY A 133 -19.65 28.07 -12.65
C GLY A 133 -19.34 29.48 -13.20
N SER A 134 -20.27 30.43 -13.06
CA SER A 134 -20.07 31.82 -13.49
C SER A 134 -18.93 32.55 -12.77
N SER A 135 -18.48 32.06 -11.61
CA SER A 135 -17.44 32.70 -10.80
C SER A 135 -15.99 32.39 -11.24
N TRP A 136 -15.77 31.50 -12.21
CA TRP A 136 -14.44 30.96 -12.52
C TRP A 136 -13.36 32.02 -12.78
N LYS A 137 -13.71 33.15 -13.40
CA LYS A 137 -12.76 34.25 -13.64
C LYS A 137 -12.30 34.91 -12.34
N LYS A 138 -13.23 35.19 -11.43
CA LYS A 138 -12.97 35.83 -10.13
C LYS A 138 -12.10 34.95 -9.24
N GLU A 139 -12.44 33.68 -9.16
CA GLU A 139 -11.75 32.78 -8.23
C GLU A 139 -10.38 32.32 -8.74
N LEU A 140 -10.20 32.18 -10.06
CA LEU A 140 -8.99 31.59 -10.66
C LEU A 140 -8.08 32.61 -11.37
N CYS A 141 -8.64 33.56 -12.12
CA CYS A 141 -7.87 34.51 -12.93
C CYS A 141 -7.48 35.76 -12.14
N GLU A 142 -8.47 36.45 -11.56
CA GLU A 142 -8.31 37.82 -11.06
C GLU A 142 -7.16 37.96 -10.05
N LYS A 143 -6.33 38.99 -10.26
CA LYS A 143 -5.19 39.30 -9.39
C LYS A 143 -5.57 40.21 -8.21
N SER A 144 -6.55 41.09 -8.40
CA SER A 144 -6.95 42.15 -7.45
C SER A 144 -7.38 41.60 -6.09
N LEU A 145 -6.52 41.79 -5.09
CA LEU A 145 -6.86 41.56 -3.68
C LEU A 145 -8.08 42.41 -3.32
N GLN A 146 -9.12 41.79 -2.75
CA GLN A 146 -9.97 42.51 -1.81
C GLN A 146 -9.27 42.39 -0.45
N GLU A 147 -8.62 43.47 -0.01
CA GLU A 147 -7.84 43.47 1.22
C GLU A 147 -8.71 42.99 2.40
N GLY A 148 -8.21 42.01 3.15
CA GLY A 148 -8.92 41.41 4.28
C GLY A 148 -9.92 40.28 3.94
N GLN A 149 -10.10 39.88 2.67
CA GLN A 149 -10.98 38.73 2.32
C GLN A 149 -10.24 37.43 1.95
N VAL A 150 -8.98 37.50 1.52
CA VAL A 150 -8.23 36.33 1.03
C VAL A 150 -6.79 36.39 1.52
N ASP A 151 -6.37 35.35 2.24
CA ASP A 151 -5.01 35.22 2.74
C ASP A 151 -4.00 34.96 1.59
N PRO A 152 -2.73 35.39 1.72
CA PRO A 152 -1.64 34.94 0.87
C PRO A 152 -1.53 33.41 0.83
N GLY A 153 -1.00 32.85 -0.26
CA GLY A 153 -0.73 31.41 -0.35
C GLY A 153 -1.97 30.50 -0.36
N SER A 154 -3.19 31.05 -0.42
CA SER A 154 -4.46 30.30 -0.34
C SER A 154 -5.14 30.10 -1.71
N PRO A 155 -4.87 28.99 -2.43
CA PRO A 155 -5.51 28.69 -3.71
C PRO A 155 -6.99 28.32 -3.56
N ALA A 156 -7.80 28.71 -4.55
CA ALA A 156 -9.16 28.19 -4.72
C ALA A 156 -9.17 26.79 -5.36
N LEU A 157 -8.15 26.49 -6.17
CA LEU A 157 -7.96 25.24 -6.90
C LEU A 157 -6.59 24.62 -6.60
N LEU A 158 -6.58 23.37 -6.13
CA LEU A 158 -5.38 22.59 -5.89
C LEU A 158 -5.37 21.33 -6.77
N VAL A 159 -4.29 21.11 -7.53
CA VAL A 159 -4.10 19.91 -8.35
C VAL A 159 -3.08 18.99 -7.69
N ILE A 160 -3.46 17.73 -7.49
CA ILE A 160 -2.63 16.70 -6.86
C ILE A 160 -2.36 15.61 -7.90
N SER A 161 -1.09 15.24 -8.04
CA SER A 161 -0.60 14.40 -9.14
C SER A 161 0.56 13.50 -8.70
N SER A 162 0.73 12.38 -9.40
CA SER A 162 1.65 11.31 -9.00
C SER A 162 3.15 11.69 -9.07
N SER A 163 3.51 12.72 -9.82
CA SER A 163 4.90 13.18 -9.95
C SER A 163 5.03 14.65 -10.35
N ALA A 164 6.17 15.25 -10.00
CA ALA A 164 6.52 16.63 -10.35
C ALA A 164 6.55 16.94 -11.86
N LEU A 165 6.74 15.93 -12.71
CA LEU A 165 6.62 16.10 -14.17
C LEU A 165 5.16 16.28 -14.56
N ARG A 166 4.30 15.41 -14.03
CA ARG A 166 2.86 15.42 -14.28
C ARG A 166 2.18 16.66 -13.71
N SER A 167 2.58 17.12 -12.52
CA SER A 167 2.15 18.41 -11.95
C SER A 167 2.39 19.57 -12.92
N LEU A 168 3.54 19.56 -13.63
CA LEU A 168 3.93 20.61 -14.58
C LEU A 168 3.16 20.53 -15.91
N GLU A 169 2.72 19.35 -16.33
CA GLU A 169 1.80 19.17 -17.48
C GLU A 169 0.43 19.77 -17.17
N LEU A 170 -0.14 19.42 -16.02
CA LEU A 170 -1.45 19.94 -15.58
C LEU A 170 -1.43 21.46 -15.37
N ILE A 171 -0.33 22.04 -14.89
CA ILE A 171 -0.11 23.51 -14.89
C ILE A 171 -0.10 24.07 -16.31
N ARG A 172 0.52 23.37 -17.27
CA ARG A 172 0.62 23.84 -18.67
C ARG A 172 -0.72 23.82 -19.39
N GLU A 173 -1.61 22.89 -19.04
CA GLU A 173 -3.02 22.85 -19.44
C GLU A 173 -3.77 24.06 -18.81
N LEU A 174 -3.62 24.31 -17.51
CA LEU A 174 -4.27 25.42 -16.78
C LEU A 174 -3.74 26.84 -17.07
N ARG A 175 -2.74 27.01 -17.95
CA ARG A 175 -2.19 28.34 -18.33
C ARG A 175 -3.21 29.35 -18.88
N PRO A 176 -4.28 28.98 -19.62
CA PRO A 176 -5.30 29.93 -20.06
C PRO A 176 -6.05 30.59 -18.90
N LEU A 177 -6.18 29.90 -17.76
CA LEU A 177 -6.82 30.40 -16.55
C LEU A 177 -5.86 31.20 -15.64
N THR A 178 -4.54 30.97 -15.76
CA THR A 178 -3.51 31.53 -14.86
C THR A 178 -2.62 32.56 -15.57
N LYS A 179 -3.24 33.42 -16.40
CA LYS A 179 -2.55 34.52 -17.10
C LYS A 179 -2.28 35.74 -16.21
N GLU A 180 -3.20 36.04 -15.29
CA GLU A 180 -3.18 37.24 -14.45
C GLU A 180 -2.62 36.97 -13.03
N CYS A 181 -2.79 35.74 -12.53
CA CYS A 181 -2.29 35.25 -11.25
C CYS A 181 -1.35 34.05 -11.46
N HIS A 182 -0.25 33.96 -10.70
CA HIS A 182 0.75 32.91 -10.86
C HIS A 182 0.24 31.56 -10.34
N SER A 183 0.54 30.48 -11.06
CA SER A 183 0.27 29.10 -10.63
C SER A 183 1.42 28.54 -9.79
N ALA A 184 1.16 28.23 -8.52
CA ALA A 184 2.20 27.71 -7.62
C ALA A 184 2.56 26.25 -7.93
N LYS A 185 3.85 25.94 -7.86
CA LYS A 185 4.43 24.60 -8.09
C LYS A 185 4.80 24.01 -6.74
N LEU A 186 4.03 23.03 -6.28
CA LEU A 186 4.17 22.42 -4.95
C LEU A 186 4.85 21.05 -5.05
N PHE A 187 6.06 21.02 -5.60
CA PHE A 187 6.86 19.80 -5.78
C PHE A 187 8.37 20.05 -5.60
N SER A 188 9.16 18.99 -5.37
CA SER A 188 10.58 19.09 -5.01
C SER A 188 11.56 19.32 -6.17
N LYS A 189 11.11 19.15 -7.42
CA LYS A 189 11.98 19.12 -8.60
C LYS A 189 12.61 20.49 -8.91
N HIS A 190 13.89 20.62 -8.53
CA HIS A 190 14.74 21.81 -8.68
C HIS A 190 14.26 23.06 -7.92
N MET A 191 13.48 22.89 -6.84
CA MET A 191 12.95 23.99 -6.04
C MET A 191 12.99 23.66 -4.54
N LYS A 192 13.61 24.55 -3.77
CA LYS A 192 13.71 24.41 -2.31
C LYS A 192 12.36 24.68 -1.63
N VAL A 193 12.18 24.23 -0.39
CA VAL A 193 10.89 24.46 0.30
C VAL A 193 10.79 25.91 0.78
N GLU A 194 11.90 26.50 1.20
CA GLU A 194 12.03 27.90 1.63
C GLU A 194 11.74 28.87 0.47
N GLU A 195 12.11 28.47 -0.74
CA GLU A 195 11.81 29.18 -2.00
C GLU A 195 10.30 29.17 -2.31
N GLN A 196 9.63 28.03 -2.11
CA GLN A 196 8.17 27.92 -2.23
C GLN A 196 7.43 28.72 -1.16
N VAL A 197 7.89 28.71 0.09
CA VAL A 197 7.35 29.58 1.16
C VAL A 197 7.47 31.06 0.76
N SER A 198 8.56 31.47 0.09
CA SER A 198 8.69 32.84 -0.41
C SER A 198 7.75 33.17 -1.56
N ILE A 199 7.44 32.22 -2.45
CA ILE A 199 6.49 32.40 -3.57
C ILE A 199 5.04 32.43 -3.05
N LEU A 200 4.72 31.66 -2.00
CA LEU A 200 3.39 31.63 -1.39
C LEU A 200 3.06 32.87 -0.54
N LYS A 201 3.99 33.82 -0.38
CA LYS A 201 3.70 35.16 0.16
C LYS A 201 2.92 36.04 -0.82
N ASP A 202 2.93 35.70 -2.11
CA ASP A 202 2.09 36.34 -3.12
C ASP A 202 0.69 35.69 -3.17
N ARG A 203 -0.26 36.37 -3.82
CA ARG A 203 -1.57 35.77 -4.13
C ARG A 203 -1.41 34.64 -5.14
N VAL A 204 -1.88 33.46 -4.76
CA VAL A 204 -1.97 32.26 -5.59
C VAL A 204 -3.43 31.82 -5.66
N ASN A 205 -4.04 31.82 -6.85
CA ASN A 205 -5.39 31.29 -7.04
C ASN A 205 -5.40 29.79 -7.37
N VAL A 206 -4.33 29.28 -8.00
CA VAL A 206 -4.20 27.91 -8.50
C VAL A 206 -2.84 27.34 -8.09
N ALA A 207 -2.82 26.14 -7.52
CA ALA A 207 -1.60 25.44 -7.17
C ALA A 207 -1.62 23.99 -7.69
N SER A 208 -0.44 23.41 -7.94
CA SER A 208 -0.32 22.03 -8.44
C SER A 208 0.95 21.35 -7.93
N GLY A 209 0.85 20.09 -7.49
CA GLY A 209 1.97 19.40 -6.87
C GLY A 209 1.82 17.91 -6.58
N THR A 210 2.70 17.45 -5.70
CA THR A 210 2.82 16.08 -5.20
C THR A 210 2.44 16.05 -3.70
N PRO A 211 1.68 15.05 -3.22
CA PRO A 211 1.11 15.01 -1.86
C PRO A 211 2.04 15.46 -0.72
N ASN A 212 3.20 14.83 -0.55
CA ASN A 212 4.16 15.16 0.51
C ASN A 212 4.63 16.62 0.52
N ARG A 213 4.91 17.23 -0.64
CA ARG A 213 5.30 18.65 -0.69
C ARG A 213 4.11 19.59 -0.48
N ILE A 214 2.90 19.19 -0.86
CA ILE A 214 1.67 19.92 -0.51
C ILE A 214 1.47 19.90 1.01
N LYS A 215 1.44 18.71 1.62
CA LYS A 215 1.30 18.54 3.07
C LYS A 215 2.34 19.35 3.83
N LYS A 216 3.63 19.22 3.47
CA LYS A 216 4.72 19.97 4.12
C LYS A 216 4.55 21.50 4.04
N LEU A 217 3.92 22.05 3.00
CA LEU A 217 3.69 23.49 2.90
C LEU A 217 2.47 23.95 3.72
N ILE A 218 1.49 23.07 3.95
CA ILE A 218 0.39 23.30 4.91
C ILE A 218 0.93 23.18 6.35
N ASP A 219 1.72 22.14 6.64
CA ASP A 219 2.40 21.90 7.94
C ASP A 219 3.34 23.06 8.35
N MET A 220 3.77 23.88 7.38
CA MET A 220 4.62 25.07 7.57
C MET A 220 3.83 26.39 7.53
N GLU A 221 2.49 26.34 7.59
CA GLU A 221 1.56 27.48 7.51
C GLU A 221 1.72 28.37 6.25
N ALA A 222 2.40 27.85 5.22
CA ALA A 222 2.72 28.59 4.00
C ALA A 222 1.71 28.38 2.87
N LEU A 223 0.99 27.26 2.87
CA LEU A 223 -0.11 26.98 1.94
C LEU A 223 -1.44 26.99 2.72
N GLY A 224 -2.16 28.11 2.67
CA GLY A 224 -3.46 28.24 3.31
C GLY A 224 -4.56 27.49 2.59
N LEU A 225 -5.59 27.07 3.33
CA LEU A 225 -6.73 26.29 2.82
C LEU A 225 -8.07 27.02 2.96
N SER A 226 -8.08 28.26 3.47
CA SER A 226 -9.27 29.03 3.88
C SER A 226 -10.31 29.22 2.79
N ARG A 227 -9.90 29.23 1.51
CA ARG A 227 -10.77 29.34 0.32
C ARG A 227 -10.67 28.16 -0.66
N LEU A 228 -10.09 27.03 -0.26
CA LEU A 228 -9.91 25.88 -1.16
C LEU A 228 -11.26 25.22 -1.46
N ALA A 229 -11.76 25.41 -2.68
CA ALA A 229 -13.10 24.98 -3.09
C ALA A 229 -13.09 23.72 -3.98
N VAL A 230 -11.99 23.46 -4.70
CA VAL A 230 -11.86 22.30 -5.60
C VAL A 230 -10.45 21.69 -5.51
N ILE A 231 -10.39 20.37 -5.32
CA ILE A 231 -9.19 19.57 -5.56
C ILE A 231 -9.35 18.76 -6.84
N VAL A 232 -8.35 18.81 -7.71
CA VAL A 232 -8.20 17.88 -8.84
C VAL A 232 -7.25 16.76 -8.43
N LEU A 233 -7.71 15.51 -8.53
CA LEU A 233 -6.93 14.30 -8.35
C LEU A 233 -6.64 13.73 -9.73
N ASP A 234 -5.37 13.74 -10.16
CA ASP A 234 -4.97 13.21 -11.47
C ASP A 234 -4.96 11.68 -11.44
N MET A 235 -5.94 11.07 -12.12
CA MET A 235 -6.17 9.63 -12.17
C MET A 235 -5.39 8.93 -13.27
N HIS A 236 -4.68 9.68 -14.12
CA HIS A 236 -3.84 9.14 -15.18
C HIS A 236 -2.73 8.23 -14.61
N THR A 237 -2.52 7.09 -15.27
CA THR A 237 -1.48 6.13 -14.92
C THR A 237 -0.13 6.50 -15.57
N ASP A 238 0.96 6.21 -14.88
CA ASP A 238 2.30 6.23 -15.46
C ASP A 238 2.51 5.10 -16.49
N VAL A 239 3.71 5.05 -17.09
CA VAL A 239 4.11 4.03 -18.08
C VAL A 239 4.15 2.59 -17.54
N LYS A 240 3.99 2.39 -16.22
CA LYS A 240 3.90 1.08 -15.56
C LYS A 240 2.47 0.73 -15.12
N GLY A 241 1.51 1.65 -15.30
CA GLY A 241 0.12 1.46 -14.87
C GLY A 241 -0.21 1.97 -13.46
N TYR A 242 0.70 2.69 -12.79
CA TYR A 242 0.44 3.26 -11.47
C TYR A 242 -0.20 4.65 -11.56
N SER A 243 -1.34 4.85 -10.91
CA SER A 243 -1.99 6.14 -10.74
C SER A 243 -1.66 6.76 -9.37
N LEU A 244 -2.16 7.97 -9.12
CA LEU A 244 -2.11 8.64 -7.82
C LEU A 244 -2.63 7.77 -6.64
N PHE A 245 -3.53 6.82 -6.91
CA PHE A 245 -4.11 5.92 -5.89
C PHE A 245 -3.41 4.55 -5.79
N THR A 246 -2.52 4.17 -6.72
CA THR A 246 -1.89 2.83 -6.74
C THR A 246 -0.37 2.85 -6.62
N LEU A 247 0.30 3.98 -6.85
CA LEU A 247 1.73 4.15 -6.59
C LEU A 247 1.99 4.20 -5.06
N PRO A 248 2.57 3.17 -4.40
CA PRO A 248 2.39 2.96 -2.96
C PRO A 248 2.74 4.15 -2.06
N GLN A 249 3.97 4.65 -2.14
CA GLN A 249 4.39 5.82 -1.33
C GLN A 249 3.48 7.03 -1.57
N VAL A 250 3.18 7.35 -2.83
CA VAL A 250 2.44 8.57 -3.19
C VAL A 250 0.96 8.46 -2.84
N ARG A 251 0.39 7.24 -2.91
CA ARG A 251 -0.94 6.91 -2.38
C ARG A 251 -1.00 7.14 -0.87
N ASP A 252 0.00 6.69 -0.13
CA ASP A 252 0.02 6.78 1.33
C ASP A 252 0.22 8.23 1.79
N GLU A 253 1.11 8.98 1.12
CA GLU A 253 1.26 10.43 1.27
C GLU A 253 -0.03 11.20 0.90
N LEU A 254 -0.78 10.75 -0.12
CA LEU A 254 -2.07 11.34 -0.50
C LEU A 254 -3.13 11.15 0.58
N TRP A 255 -3.31 9.92 1.06
CA TRP A 255 -4.37 9.65 2.03
C TRP A 255 -4.08 10.28 3.40
N ASP A 256 -2.81 10.45 3.76
CA ASP A 256 -2.43 11.20 4.95
C ASP A 256 -2.74 12.70 4.83
N LEU A 257 -2.37 13.31 3.70
CA LEU A 257 -2.77 14.68 3.35
C LEU A 257 -4.30 14.84 3.36
N TYR A 258 -5.04 13.89 2.77
CA TYR A 258 -6.49 13.91 2.72
C TYR A 258 -7.14 13.82 4.11
N ARG A 259 -6.73 12.85 4.95
CA ARG A 259 -7.22 12.74 6.35
C ARG A 259 -6.95 14.02 7.14
N SER A 260 -5.72 14.53 7.05
CA SER A 260 -5.25 15.64 7.88
C SER A 260 -5.97 16.95 7.56
N TYR A 261 -6.31 17.19 6.29
CA TYR A 261 -6.69 18.53 5.83
C TYR A 261 -7.93 18.61 4.93
N PHE A 262 -8.34 17.54 4.26
CA PHE A 262 -9.39 17.60 3.22
C PHE A 262 -10.66 16.82 3.58
N HIS A 263 -10.58 15.83 4.47
CA HIS A 263 -11.72 15.00 4.81
C HIS A 263 -12.87 15.78 5.46
N GLN A 264 -12.60 16.59 6.49
CA GLN A 264 -13.64 17.39 7.15
C GLN A 264 -14.22 18.48 6.22
N PRO A 265 -13.44 19.27 5.47
CA PRO A 265 -14.00 20.21 4.48
C PRO A 265 -14.86 19.55 3.39
N LEU A 266 -14.62 18.28 3.06
CA LEU A 266 -15.46 17.50 2.12
C LEU A 266 -16.79 17.08 2.76
N LEU A 267 -16.77 16.61 4.01
CA LEU A 267 -17.97 16.28 4.79
C LEU A 267 -18.84 17.53 5.06
N ASP A 268 -18.19 18.67 5.33
CA ASP A 268 -18.83 19.99 5.49
C ASP A 268 -19.45 20.54 4.18
N GLY A 269 -19.20 19.91 3.03
CA GLY A 269 -19.62 20.40 1.70
C GLY A 269 -18.92 21.66 1.21
N LYS A 270 -17.86 22.12 1.91
CA LYS A 270 -17.05 23.31 1.56
C LYS A 270 -16.10 23.02 0.39
N LEU A 271 -15.68 21.77 0.27
CA LEU A 271 -14.71 21.27 -0.70
C LEU A 271 -15.36 20.30 -1.68
N ARG A 272 -14.87 20.24 -2.92
CA ARG A 272 -15.25 19.24 -3.93
C ARG A 272 -14.04 18.59 -4.59
N LEU A 273 -14.19 17.36 -5.06
CA LEU A 273 -13.15 16.58 -5.74
C LEU A 273 -13.45 16.44 -7.24
N CYS A 274 -12.42 16.53 -8.07
CA CYS A 274 -12.46 16.29 -9.51
C CYS A 274 -11.47 15.16 -9.83
N LEU A 275 -11.97 13.98 -10.20
CA LEU A 275 -11.14 12.80 -10.50
C LEU A 275 -10.77 12.82 -11.99
N TYR A 276 -9.71 13.55 -12.33
CA TYR A 276 -9.33 13.85 -13.72
C TYR A 276 -8.53 12.72 -14.35
N GLY A 277 -9.18 11.92 -15.19
CA GLY A 277 -8.57 10.86 -15.99
C GLY A 277 -9.43 9.61 -16.11
N PRO A 278 -8.90 8.52 -16.71
CA PRO A 278 -9.64 7.28 -16.88
C PRO A 278 -9.81 6.54 -15.55
N ILE A 279 -11.06 6.39 -15.09
CA ILE A 279 -11.44 5.66 -13.87
C ILE A 279 -12.07 4.32 -14.27
N THR A 280 -11.51 3.20 -13.79
CA THR A 280 -12.02 1.86 -14.11
C THR A 280 -13.14 1.43 -13.17
N THR A 281 -14.38 1.85 -13.44
CA THR A 281 -15.58 1.46 -12.67
C THR A 281 -16.11 0.06 -13.01
N LYS A 282 -15.62 -0.58 -14.08
CA LYS A 282 -15.96 -1.98 -14.38
C LYS A 282 -15.48 -2.88 -13.24
N SER A 283 -16.43 -3.53 -12.56
CA SER A 283 -16.23 -4.71 -11.70
C SER A 283 -15.78 -5.91 -12.54
N ARG A 284 -14.59 -5.80 -13.16
CA ARG A 284 -13.95 -6.88 -13.89
C ARG A 284 -13.71 -8.02 -12.92
N GLY A 285 -14.30 -9.18 -13.20
CA GLY A 285 -13.89 -10.49 -12.67
C GLY A 285 -12.50 -10.91 -13.15
N LYS A 286 -11.54 -9.99 -13.18
CA LYS A 286 -10.12 -10.34 -13.21
C LYS A 286 -9.79 -10.94 -11.86
N LYS A 287 -9.23 -12.15 -11.88
CA LYS A 287 -8.48 -12.71 -10.76
C LYS A 287 -7.21 -11.87 -10.55
N ASN A 288 -7.35 -10.70 -9.94
CA ASN A 288 -6.24 -10.05 -9.26
C ASN A 288 -5.96 -10.92 -8.02
N TRP A 289 -4.94 -11.75 -8.13
CA TRP A 289 -4.50 -12.63 -7.06
C TRP A 289 -4.00 -11.77 -5.90
N LEU A 290 -4.84 -11.70 -4.86
CA LEU A 290 -4.59 -10.98 -3.62
C LEU A 290 -4.60 -12.00 -2.48
N PRO A 291 -3.66 -11.93 -1.53
CA PRO A 291 -3.78 -12.59 -0.24
C PRO A 291 -5.16 -12.34 0.38
N ARG A 292 -5.86 -13.40 0.82
CA ARG A 292 -7.20 -13.26 1.42
C ARG A 292 -7.07 -12.81 2.87
N LYS A 293 -6.85 -11.50 3.05
CA LYS A 293 -6.91 -10.80 4.34
C LYS A 293 -8.28 -10.96 4.97
N SER A 294 -8.38 -11.84 5.95
CA SER A 294 -9.65 -12.22 6.58
C SER A 294 -9.98 -11.41 7.84
N TRP A 295 -9.04 -10.66 8.43
CA TRP A 295 -9.36 -9.84 9.61
C TRP A 295 -8.51 -8.58 9.88
N GLN A 296 -9.19 -7.44 9.97
CA GLN A 296 -8.97 -6.36 10.96
C GLN A 296 -10.35 -5.72 11.23
N SER A 297 -11.18 -6.31 12.11
CA SER A 297 -12.55 -5.80 12.35
C SER A 297 -12.63 -4.94 13.62
N PRO A 298 -13.32 -3.77 13.60
CA PRO A 298 -13.47 -2.93 14.80
C PRO A 298 -14.43 -3.47 15.88
N LYS A 299 -15.22 -4.52 15.61
CA LYS A 299 -16.43 -4.84 16.39
C LYS A 299 -16.36 -6.08 17.31
N VAL A 300 -15.23 -6.78 17.38
CA VAL A 300 -15.02 -7.91 18.32
C VAL A 300 -13.69 -7.74 19.05
N ARG A 301 -13.72 -7.39 20.35
CA ARG A 301 -12.52 -7.12 21.16
C ARG A 301 -11.90 -8.38 21.77
N VAL A 302 -11.50 -9.32 20.92
CA VAL A 302 -10.64 -10.44 21.29
C VAL A 302 -9.20 -9.91 21.38
N ARG A 303 -8.70 -9.63 22.59
CA ARG A 303 -7.33 -9.10 22.83
C ARG A 303 -6.23 -10.18 22.76
N VAL A 304 -6.25 -10.95 21.69
CA VAL A 304 -5.13 -11.74 21.18
C VAL A 304 -5.06 -11.39 19.70
N GLN A 305 -4.08 -10.54 19.35
CA GLN A 305 -3.96 -9.97 18.01
C GLN A 305 -3.37 -11.00 17.07
N LEU A 306 -4.23 -11.92 16.62
CA LEU A 306 -3.92 -12.92 15.61
C LEU A 306 -4.32 -12.37 14.24
N LEU A 307 -3.34 -12.00 13.42
CA LEU A 307 -3.57 -11.60 12.03
C LEU A 307 -3.44 -12.84 11.15
N GLY A 308 -4.56 -13.32 10.59
CA GLY A 308 -4.61 -14.49 9.72
C GLY A 308 -4.76 -14.11 8.25
N GLU A 309 -4.00 -14.75 7.37
CA GLU A 309 -4.19 -14.70 5.91
C GLU A 309 -4.19 -16.11 5.31
N ALA A 310 -5.20 -16.40 4.49
CA ALA A 310 -5.21 -17.59 3.64
C ALA A 310 -4.59 -17.24 2.29
N LEU A 311 -3.52 -17.95 1.94
CA LEU A 311 -2.62 -17.62 0.84
C LEU A 311 -2.70 -18.69 -0.25
N GLU A 312 -2.99 -18.28 -1.48
CA GLU A 312 -2.82 -19.10 -2.69
C GLU A 312 -1.96 -18.28 -3.65
N VAL A 313 -0.69 -18.67 -3.83
CA VAL A 313 0.33 -17.85 -4.49
C VAL A 313 1.15 -18.66 -5.50
N SER A 314 1.25 -18.17 -6.73
CA SER A 314 2.00 -18.81 -7.82
C SER A 314 3.12 -17.89 -8.34
N PRO A 315 4.28 -18.45 -8.77
CA PRO A 315 5.34 -17.66 -9.39
C PRO A 315 4.83 -16.84 -10.61
N PRO A 316 5.37 -15.63 -10.86
CA PRO A 316 6.43 -14.93 -10.13
C PRO A 316 5.91 -14.03 -8.98
N ALA A 317 4.66 -14.17 -8.55
CA ALA A 317 4.14 -13.42 -7.40
C ALA A 317 4.65 -14.02 -6.07
N GLY A 318 4.70 -13.21 -5.02
CA GLY A 318 5.19 -13.59 -3.69
C GLY A 318 5.35 -12.37 -2.79
N PHE A 319 6.01 -12.53 -1.65
CA PHE A 319 6.28 -11.48 -0.67
C PHE A 319 7.79 -11.13 -0.68
N PRO A 320 8.25 -10.20 -1.56
CA PRO A 320 9.66 -9.79 -1.63
C PRO A 320 10.09 -9.01 -0.38
N ASP A 321 11.39 -8.68 -0.28
CA ASP A 321 12.04 -7.86 0.77
C ASP A 321 11.09 -7.01 1.63
N HIS A 322 10.71 -7.51 2.81
CA HIS A 322 9.89 -6.74 3.76
C HIS A 322 10.35 -6.95 5.21
N PRO A 323 10.27 -5.91 6.06
CA PRO A 323 10.64 -6.00 7.46
C PRO A 323 9.50 -6.55 8.32
N HIS A 324 9.81 -6.97 9.55
CA HIS A 324 8.88 -7.17 10.68
C HIS A 324 9.53 -6.77 12.00
N ARG A 325 8.76 -6.31 13.01
CA ARG A 325 9.21 -6.11 14.41
C ARG A 325 8.06 -6.29 15.42
N GLY A 326 8.37 -6.94 16.55
CA GLY A 326 7.55 -6.93 17.76
C GLY A 326 6.51 -8.05 17.91
N PHE A 327 6.56 -9.08 17.04
CA PHE A 327 5.66 -10.24 17.04
C PHE A 327 6.37 -11.49 16.51
N GLU A 328 5.66 -12.61 16.44
CA GLU A 328 6.07 -13.84 15.75
C GLU A 328 5.16 -14.09 14.54
N THR A 329 5.66 -14.66 13.44
CA THR A 329 4.85 -15.11 12.29
C THR A 329 4.93 -16.62 12.17
N VAL A 330 3.79 -17.25 11.87
CA VAL A 330 3.68 -18.71 11.70
C VAL A 330 3.09 -18.98 10.33
N THR A 331 3.92 -19.48 9.42
CA THR A 331 3.54 -19.84 8.04
C THR A 331 3.37 -21.36 7.98
N TYR A 332 2.19 -21.85 7.58
CA TYR A 332 1.82 -23.28 7.64
C TYR A 332 2.37 -24.13 6.47
N MET A 333 3.69 -24.06 6.30
CA MET A 333 4.56 -25.13 5.83
C MET A 333 5.75 -25.10 6.80
N LEU A 334 5.57 -25.75 7.97
CA LEU A 334 5.75 -25.06 9.26
C LEU A 334 7.08 -24.30 9.46
N GLN A 335 6.97 -22.97 9.43
CA GLN A 335 7.95 -22.03 9.92
C GLN A 335 7.31 -21.13 11.00
N TRP A 336 7.94 -21.05 12.17
CA TRP A 336 7.57 -20.16 13.28
C TRP A 336 8.72 -19.18 13.52
N MET A 337 8.60 -17.96 12.97
CA MET A 337 9.60 -16.91 13.04
C MET A 337 9.26 -15.90 14.13
N THR A 338 10.04 -15.87 15.21
CA THR A 338 10.11 -14.73 16.13
C THR A 338 10.80 -13.56 15.41
N ALA A 339 10.09 -12.47 15.10
CA ALA A 339 10.70 -11.29 14.48
C ALA A 339 11.45 -10.40 15.49
N GLY A 340 11.02 -10.39 16.76
CA GLY A 340 11.71 -9.69 17.85
C GLY A 340 12.05 -8.23 17.52
N ARG A 341 13.29 -7.81 17.81
CA ARG A 341 13.87 -6.47 17.56
C ARG A 341 13.93 -6.05 16.10
N GLY A 342 13.64 -6.92 15.14
CA GLY A 342 13.66 -6.59 13.72
C GLY A 342 14.25 -7.70 12.88
N ILE A 343 13.54 -8.07 11.82
CA ILE A 343 14.04 -8.92 10.74
C ILE A 343 13.60 -8.35 9.39
N VAL A 344 14.34 -8.64 8.32
CA VAL A 344 13.94 -8.38 6.93
C VAL A 344 14.08 -9.67 6.16
N HIS A 345 13.03 -10.10 5.48
CA HIS A 345 12.97 -11.39 4.80
C HIS A 345 12.10 -11.33 3.54
N SER A 346 11.97 -12.47 2.86
CA SER A 346 11.13 -12.65 1.68
C SER A 346 10.52 -14.05 1.65
N GLU A 347 9.20 -14.15 1.44
CA GLU A 347 8.46 -15.40 1.34
C GLU A 347 7.97 -15.57 -0.11
N MET A 348 8.70 -16.34 -0.92
CA MET A 348 8.40 -16.57 -2.33
C MET A 348 7.93 -18.02 -2.55
N PRO A 349 6.91 -18.27 -3.42
CA PRO A 349 6.45 -19.63 -3.71
C PRO A 349 7.52 -20.42 -4.45
N ALA A 350 7.80 -21.63 -3.97
CA ALA A 350 8.71 -22.57 -4.61
C ALA A 350 7.95 -23.55 -5.53
N GLY A 351 8.63 -24.07 -6.55
CA GLY A 351 8.08 -25.07 -7.48
C GLY A 351 7.11 -24.51 -8.52
N GLU A 352 6.48 -25.42 -9.28
CA GLU A 352 5.46 -25.08 -10.28
C GLU A 352 4.04 -25.21 -9.69
N GLY A 353 3.25 -24.14 -9.80
CA GLY A 353 1.84 -24.13 -9.37
C GLY A 353 1.54 -23.18 -8.19
N PRO A 354 0.29 -23.17 -7.71
CA PRO A 354 -0.10 -22.41 -6.53
C PRO A 354 0.35 -23.10 -5.24
N ASN A 355 1.12 -22.40 -4.43
CA ASN A 355 1.36 -22.78 -3.05
C ASN A 355 0.17 -22.32 -2.19
N LEU A 356 -0.47 -23.25 -1.49
CA LEU A 356 -1.56 -22.97 -0.55
C LEU A 356 -1.04 -23.00 0.89
N GLY A 357 -1.24 -21.91 1.64
CA GLY A 357 -0.76 -21.80 3.02
C GLY A 357 -1.65 -20.92 3.90
N LEU A 358 -1.42 -21.01 5.22
CA LEU A 358 -1.99 -20.11 6.22
C LEU A 358 -0.85 -19.36 6.89
N GLN A 359 -0.90 -18.02 6.92
CA GLN A 359 0.04 -17.21 7.68
C GLN A 359 -0.67 -16.56 8.87
N LEU A 360 -0.06 -16.64 10.05
CA LEU A 360 -0.62 -16.22 11.34
C LEU A 360 0.38 -15.35 12.11
N TRP A 361 0.06 -14.10 12.42
CA TRP A 361 0.91 -13.25 13.26
C TRP A 361 0.49 -13.36 14.73
N ILE A 362 1.41 -13.72 15.62
CA ILE A 362 1.21 -13.86 17.07
C ILE A 362 1.95 -12.72 17.78
N ASN A 363 1.22 -11.81 18.42
CA ASN A 363 1.82 -10.69 19.15
C ASN A 363 2.74 -11.16 20.29
N LEU A 364 3.85 -10.45 20.52
CA LEU A 364 4.75 -10.64 21.68
C LEU A 364 4.41 -9.66 22.80
N SER A 365 4.66 -10.07 24.05
CA SER A 365 4.58 -9.17 25.21
C SER A 365 5.71 -8.14 25.21
N SER A 366 5.52 -7.01 25.87
CA SER A 366 6.41 -5.83 25.79
C SER A 366 7.88 -6.17 26.07
N LYS A 367 8.13 -6.98 27.11
CA LYS A 367 9.47 -7.50 27.47
C LYS A 367 10.14 -8.33 26.37
N ASP A 368 9.36 -8.97 25.50
CA ASP A 368 9.83 -9.87 24.45
C ASP A 368 9.95 -9.17 23.08
N LYS A 369 9.36 -7.98 22.89
CA LYS A 369 9.32 -7.29 21.59
C LYS A 369 10.69 -6.92 21.02
N MET A 370 11.72 -6.83 21.85
CA MET A 370 13.08 -6.39 21.48
C MET A 370 14.15 -7.46 21.66
N ILE A 371 13.78 -8.74 21.74
CA ILE A 371 14.73 -9.88 21.74
C ILE A 371 15.29 -10.14 20.33
N GLU A 372 16.37 -10.92 20.23
CA GLU A 372 16.90 -11.36 18.93
C GLU A 372 15.88 -12.17 18.12
N PRO A 373 15.84 -12.04 16.78
CA PRO A 373 15.01 -12.87 15.94
C PRO A 373 15.40 -14.35 16.04
N LYS A 374 14.43 -15.26 15.88
CA LYS A 374 14.66 -16.71 15.92
C LYS A 374 13.65 -17.46 15.06
N TYR A 375 14.12 -18.45 14.31
CA TYR A 375 13.27 -19.42 13.62
C TYR A 375 13.10 -20.72 14.43
N GLN A 376 11.95 -21.36 14.27
CA GLN A 376 11.69 -22.75 14.61
C GLN A 376 10.94 -23.35 13.41
N GLU A 377 11.50 -24.39 12.80
CA GLU A 377 10.98 -24.98 11.58
C GLU A 377 10.78 -26.48 11.82
N LEU A 378 9.70 -27.05 11.28
CA LEU A 378 9.47 -28.49 11.23
C LEU A 378 9.02 -28.86 9.82
N LEU A 379 9.61 -29.91 9.26
CA LEU A 379 9.11 -30.54 8.06
C LEU A 379 7.76 -31.21 8.35
N ASN A 380 6.93 -31.44 7.32
CA ASN A 380 5.58 -32.01 7.48
C ASN A 380 5.54 -33.29 8.33
N ASP A 381 6.57 -34.13 8.20
CA ASP A 381 6.65 -35.45 8.83
C ASP A 381 7.21 -35.37 10.27
N GLU A 382 7.71 -34.19 10.68
CA GLU A 382 8.17 -33.89 12.04
C GLU A 382 7.07 -33.22 12.89
N ILE A 383 5.96 -32.78 12.28
CA ILE A 383 4.80 -32.21 12.99
C ILE A 383 4.06 -33.35 13.70
N PRO A 384 3.96 -33.35 15.04
CA PRO A 384 3.26 -34.41 15.77
C PRO A 384 1.79 -34.50 15.36
N SER A 385 1.30 -35.72 15.19
CA SER A 385 -0.09 -35.98 14.79
C SER A 385 -0.68 -37.18 15.53
N SER A 386 -2.01 -37.21 15.60
CA SER A 386 -2.78 -38.26 16.25
C SER A 386 -4.07 -38.50 15.46
N GLU A 387 -4.54 -39.74 15.39
CA GLU A 387 -5.83 -40.10 14.80
C GLU A 387 -6.59 -41.05 15.72
N LYS A 388 -7.88 -40.76 15.98
CA LYS A 388 -8.78 -41.58 16.79
C LYS A 388 -10.23 -41.30 16.40
N ASP A 389 -11.10 -42.32 16.43
CA ASP A 389 -12.56 -42.19 16.30
C ASP A 389 -13.05 -41.39 15.07
N GLY A 390 -12.28 -41.39 13.98
CA GLY A 390 -12.58 -40.65 12.75
C GLY A 390 -12.07 -39.20 12.71
N VAL A 391 -11.35 -38.76 13.74
CA VAL A 391 -10.73 -37.44 13.88
C VAL A 391 -9.22 -37.58 13.75
N GLN A 392 -8.61 -36.81 12.86
CA GLN A 392 -7.17 -36.63 12.76
C GLN A 392 -6.79 -35.20 13.18
N VAL A 393 -5.69 -35.05 13.91
CA VAL A 393 -5.10 -33.74 14.26
C VAL A 393 -3.61 -33.71 13.93
N LYS A 394 -3.15 -32.59 13.36
CA LYS A 394 -1.74 -32.16 13.39
C LYS A 394 -1.57 -31.07 14.44
N VAL A 395 -0.58 -31.22 15.29
CA VAL A 395 -0.33 -30.35 16.44
C VAL A 395 0.83 -29.41 16.10
N ILE A 396 0.50 -28.24 15.53
CA ILE A 396 1.48 -27.21 15.18
C ILE A 396 2.05 -26.57 16.45
N ALA A 397 1.19 -26.24 17.41
CA ALA A 397 1.57 -25.76 18.74
C ALA A 397 0.57 -26.22 19.82
N GLY A 398 1.05 -26.37 21.05
CA GLY A 398 0.28 -26.91 22.17
C GLY A 398 0.18 -28.44 22.13
N GLU A 399 -0.96 -28.97 22.59
CA GLU A 399 -1.23 -30.40 22.71
C GLU A 399 -2.66 -30.73 22.23
N SER A 400 -2.83 -31.87 21.58
CA SER A 400 -4.15 -32.46 21.31
C SER A 400 -4.03 -33.99 21.19
N MET A 401 -5.03 -34.72 21.70
CA MET A 401 -5.14 -36.19 21.56
C MET A 401 -3.87 -36.96 21.98
N GLY A 402 -3.16 -36.46 23.01
CA GLY A 402 -1.90 -37.02 23.53
C GLY A 402 -0.65 -36.71 22.70
N ALA A 403 -0.76 -35.97 21.59
CA ALA A 403 0.37 -35.46 20.82
C ALA A 403 0.69 -34.01 21.21
N HIS A 404 1.96 -33.72 21.47
CA HIS A 404 2.45 -32.43 21.96
C HIS A 404 3.52 -31.88 21.00
N SER A 405 3.38 -30.62 20.57
CA SER A 405 4.33 -29.97 19.64
C SER A 405 5.69 -29.65 20.32
N PRO A 406 6.84 -29.85 19.65
CA PRO A 406 8.13 -29.38 20.17
C PRO A 406 8.33 -27.85 20.01
N VAL A 407 7.40 -27.14 19.35
CA VAL A 407 7.51 -25.68 19.12
C VAL A 407 7.31 -24.91 20.43
N TYR A 408 8.34 -24.17 20.84
CA TYR A 408 8.25 -23.28 21.99
C TYR A 408 7.47 -22.00 21.64
N THR A 409 6.39 -21.72 22.36
CA THR A 409 5.54 -20.52 22.17
C THR A 409 5.83 -19.50 23.28
N ARG A 410 6.08 -18.23 22.92
CA ARG A 410 6.38 -17.17 23.92
C ARG A 410 5.12 -16.59 24.54
N THR A 411 4.16 -16.27 23.69
CA THR A 411 2.75 -16.08 24.06
C THR A 411 2.11 -17.46 24.04
N PRO A 412 1.67 -18.05 25.18
CA PRO A 412 1.15 -19.41 25.19
C PRO A 412 0.02 -19.60 24.20
N THR A 413 0.22 -20.50 23.23
CA THR A 413 -0.61 -20.65 22.04
C THR A 413 -0.80 -22.14 21.69
N MET A 414 -2.02 -22.50 21.29
CA MET A 414 -2.34 -23.74 20.58
C MET A 414 -2.64 -23.43 19.11
N TYR A 415 -2.19 -24.30 18.22
CA TYR A 415 -2.49 -24.24 16.80
C TYR A 415 -2.60 -25.68 16.29
N LEU A 416 -3.81 -26.07 15.87
CA LEU A 416 -4.19 -27.45 15.60
C LEU A 416 -4.90 -27.51 14.24
N ASP A 417 -4.43 -28.32 13.29
CA ASP A 417 -5.11 -28.60 12.00
C ASP A 417 -5.87 -29.92 12.13
N PHE A 418 -7.19 -29.85 12.17
CA PHE A 418 -8.09 -30.97 12.32
C PHE A 418 -8.69 -31.40 10.97
N THR A 419 -8.72 -32.71 10.73
CA THR A 419 -9.50 -33.33 9.67
C THR A 419 -10.48 -34.32 10.28
N ILE A 420 -11.78 -34.08 10.13
CA ILE A 420 -12.87 -34.88 10.71
C ILE A 420 -13.64 -35.59 9.59
N LYS A 421 -13.65 -36.93 9.64
CA LYS A 421 -14.34 -37.79 8.66
C LYS A 421 -15.88 -37.67 8.79
N PRO A 422 -16.66 -38.02 7.75
CA PRO A 422 -18.13 -37.99 7.80
C PRO A 422 -18.72 -38.70 9.02
N ASN A 423 -19.68 -38.06 9.68
CA ASN A 423 -20.36 -38.51 10.91
C ASN A 423 -19.48 -38.57 12.18
N ALA A 424 -18.20 -38.19 12.13
CA ALA A 424 -17.37 -38.09 13.32
C ALA A 424 -17.60 -36.78 14.09
N GLN A 425 -17.25 -36.80 15.38
CA GLN A 425 -17.37 -35.67 16.31
C GLN A 425 -16.13 -35.57 17.19
N PHE A 426 -15.80 -34.37 17.65
CA PHE A 426 -14.67 -34.13 18.57
C PHE A 426 -15.02 -33.08 19.63
N HIS A 427 -14.27 -33.10 20.74
CA HIS A 427 -14.20 -31.97 21.66
C HIS A 427 -12.73 -31.69 22.01
N GLN A 428 -12.26 -30.48 21.70
CA GLN A 428 -10.93 -30.00 22.11
C GLN A 428 -11.09 -29.07 23.32
N THR A 429 -10.52 -29.44 24.46
CA THR A 429 -10.45 -28.56 25.64
C THR A 429 -9.61 -27.32 25.33
N ILE A 430 -10.06 -26.15 25.78
CA ILE A 430 -9.39 -24.86 25.64
C ILE A 430 -9.38 -24.21 27.04
N PRO A 431 -8.25 -23.66 27.53
CA PRO A 431 -8.25 -23.00 28.83
C PRO A 431 -9.22 -21.80 28.84
N GLU A 432 -10.13 -21.72 29.82
CA GLU A 432 -11.23 -20.73 29.85
C GLU A 432 -10.77 -19.26 29.70
N SER A 433 -9.53 -18.96 30.12
CA SER A 433 -8.95 -17.62 30.04
C SER A 433 -8.30 -17.31 28.68
N TRP A 434 -8.37 -18.21 27.69
CA TRP A 434 -7.76 -18.04 26.37
C TRP A 434 -8.76 -17.47 25.36
N ASN A 435 -8.23 -16.67 24.45
CA ASN A 435 -8.94 -16.22 23.26
C ASN A 435 -8.75 -17.27 22.15
N SER A 436 -9.81 -17.67 21.45
CA SER A 436 -9.72 -18.71 20.41
C SER A 436 -10.69 -18.51 19.24
N PHE A 437 -10.29 -19.01 18.07
CA PHE A 437 -11.11 -19.05 16.87
C PHE A 437 -10.87 -20.32 16.04
N VAL A 438 -11.87 -20.69 15.24
CA VAL A 438 -11.75 -21.69 14.16
C VAL A 438 -11.62 -20.97 12.82
N TYR A 439 -10.75 -21.44 11.93
CA TYR A 439 -10.84 -21.12 10.50
C TYR A 439 -11.07 -22.39 9.69
N ILE A 440 -12.18 -22.45 8.96
CA ILE A 440 -12.58 -23.62 8.19
C ILE A 440 -11.87 -23.59 6.83
N ILE A 441 -11.08 -24.61 6.53
CA ILE A 441 -10.30 -24.71 5.29
C ILE A 441 -11.16 -25.33 4.18
N GLU A 442 -11.82 -26.43 4.48
CA GLU A 442 -12.55 -27.26 3.52
C GLU A 442 -13.76 -27.96 4.17
N GLY A 443 -14.82 -28.20 3.39
CA GLY A 443 -16.05 -28.83 3.86
C GLY A 443 -16.96 -27.88 4.65
N GLU A 444 -17.78 -28.46 5.52
CA GLU A 444 -18.69 -27.74 6.43
C GLU A 444 -18.82 -28.50 7.76
N GLY A 445 -19.09 -27.78 8.85
CA GLY A 445 -19.16 -28.37 10.19
C GLY A 445 -20.12 -27.66 11.12
N VAL A 446 -20.67 -28.38 12.09
CA VAL A 446 -21.45 -27.83 13.20
C VAL A 446 -20.48 -27.61 14.37
N PHE A 447 -20.48 -26.42 14.98
CA PHE A 447 -19.50 -26.02 15.99
C PHE A 447 -20.20 -25.50 17.25
N GLY A 448 -19.70 -25.87 18.43
CA GLY A 448 -20.20 -25.48 19.75
C GLY A 448 -21.52 -26.13 20.15
N ILE A 449 -22.61 -25.83 19.41
CA ILE A 449 -23.96 -26.28 19.74
C ILE A 449 -24.36 -27.42 18.77
N PRO A 450 -24.74 -28.62 19.25
CA PRO A 450 -24.99 -29.78 18.38
C PRO A 450 -26.05 -29.59 17.28
N ASN A 451 -26.94 -28.61 17.43
CA ASN A 451 -28.07 -28.33 16.53
C ASN A 451 -28.00 -26.94 15.86
N SER A 452 -26.84 -26.28 15.84
CA SER A 452 -26.66 -25.10 15.00
C SER A 452 -26.59 -25.49 13.50
N GLN A 453 -26.75 -24.50 12.63
CA GLN A 453 -26.52 -24.70 11.20
C GLN A 453 -25.03 -24.99 10.92
N PRO A 454 -24.69 -25.81 9.91
CA PRO A 454 -23.32 -25.98 9.46
C PRO A 454 -22.70 -24.64 9.04
N SER A 455 -21.46 -24.41 9.48
CA SER A 455 -20.61 -23.33 9.00
C SER A 455 -19.75 -23.87 7.85
N PRO A 456 -19.78 -23.27 6.65
CA PRO A 456 -19.02 -23.74 5.50
C PRO A 456 -17.59 -23.20 5.48
N ALA A 457 -16.77 -23.77 4.60
CA ALA A 457 -15.39 -23.35 4.35
C ALA A 457 -15.19 -21.82 4.20
N HIS A 458 -13.96 -21.40 4.49
CA HIS A 458 -13.45 -20.03 4.42
C HIS A 458 -14.07 -19.04 5.42
N HIS A 459 -14.78 -19.53 6.44
CA HIS A 459 -15.30 -18.75 7.55
C HIS A 459 -14.36 -18.80 8.76
N ILE A 460 -14.30 -17.68 9.50
CA ILE A 460 -13.73 -17.63 10.85
C ILE A 460 -14.87 -17.66 11.87
N LEU A 461 -14.83 -18.59 12.82
CA LEU A 461 -15.73 -18.64 13.96
C LEU A 461 -14.96 -18.23 15.21
N VAL A 462 -15.24 -17.02 15.72
CA VAL A 462 -14.70 -16.57 17.01
C VAL A 462 -15.46 -17.27 18.13
N LEU A 463 -14.74 -17.90 19.05
CA LEU A 463 -15.36 -18.67 20.14
C LEU A 463 -15.67 -17.75 21.34
N GLY A 464 -16.77 -18.05 22.03
CA GLY A 464 -17.10 -17.44 23.32
C GLY A 464 -16.46 -18.18 24.49
N PRO A 465 -16.71 -17.73 25.75
CA PRO A 465 -16.27 -18.44 26.94
C PRO A 465 -16.82 -19.88 27.01
N GLY A 466 -16.00 -20.81 27.45
CA GLY A 466 -16.34 -22.23 27.60
C GLY A 466 -15.11 -23.06 27.99
N ASP A 467 -15.33 -24.36 28.20
CA ASP A 467 -14.30 -25.37 28.51
C ASP A 467 -13.54 -25.88 27.27
N GLY A 468 -14.08 -25.63 26.07
CA GLY A 468 -13.47 -26.06 24.82
C GLY A 468 -14.33 -25.83 23.58
N LEU A 469 -13.96 -26.51 22.50
CA LEU A 469 -14.67 -26.54 21.23
C LEU A 469 -15.16 -27.95 20.93
N SER A 470 -16.49 -28.13 20.94
CA SER A 470 -17.15 -29.30 20.37
C SER A 470 -17.43 -29.10 18.87
N VAL A 471 -17.21 -30.13 18.06
CA VAL A 471 -17.38 -30.11 16.59
C VAL A 471 -18.05 -31.40 16.10
N TRP A 472 -18.96 -31.28 15.13
CA TRP A 472 -19.60 -32.40 14.45
C TRP A 472 -19.53 -32.25 12.93
N ASN A 473 -18.98 -33.24 12.23
CA ASN A 473 -19.11 -33.32 10.78
C ASN A 473 -20.38 -34.12 10.43
N LYS A 474 -21.48 -33.40 10.15
CA LYS A 474 -22.75 -33.99 9.70
C LYS A 474 -22.87 -34.12 8.18
N SER A 475 -21.83 -33.76 7.42
CA SER A 475 -21.83 -33.82 5.96
C SER A 475 -21.37 -35.21 5.46
N SER A 476 -21.56 -35.47 4.16
CA SER A 476 -21.00 -36.64 3.48
C SER A 476 -19.50 -36.50 3.15
N ASN A 477 -18.92 -35.31 3.34
CA ASN A 477 -17.58 -34.96 2.90
C ASN A 477 -16.63 -34.87 4.10
N SER A 478 -15.31 -34.80 3.86
CA SER A 478 -14.37 -34.48 4.93
C SER A 478 -14.51 -33.02 5.35
N LEU A 479 -14.37 -32.74 6.65
CA LEU A 479 -14.31 -31.40 7.21
C LEU A 479 -12.86 -31.12 7.62
N ARG A 480 -12.26 -30.04 7.15
CA ARG A 480 -10.92 -29.60 7.57
C ARG A 480 -10.94 -28.17 8.08
N PHE A 481 -10.37 -27.94 9.26
CA PHE A 481 -10.26 -26.61 9.88
C PHE A 481 -9.05 -26.52 10.78
N VAL A 482 -8.55 -25.30 10.98
CA VAL A 482 -7.63 -25.02 12.09
C VAL A 482 -8.37 -24.44 13.29
N LEU A 483 -8.01 -24.90 14.48
CA LEU A 483 -8.31 -24.24 15.75
C LEU A 483 -7.05 -23.51 16.21
N VAL A 484 -7.19 -22.22 16.51
CA VAL A 484 -6.15 -21.39 17.11
C VAL A 484 -6.66 -20.85 18.43
N GLY A 485 -5.85 -20.92 19.48
CA GLY A 485 -6.16 -20.35 20.79
C GLY A 485 -4.90 -19.83 21.47
N GLY A 486 -5.01 -18.80 22.30
CA GLY A 486 -3.85 -18.28 23.03
C GLY A 486 -4.19 -17.38 24.21
N GLN A 487 -3.24 -17.22 25.11
CA GLN A 487 -3.39 -16.42 26.32
C GLN A 487 -3.42 -14.91 26.00
N PRO A 488 -4.40 -14.13 26.53
CA PRO A 488 -4.42 -12.68 26.40
C PRO A 488 -3.24 -12.02 27.11
N ILE A 489 -2.43 -11.30 26.34
CA ILE A 489 -1.28 -10.52 26.83
C ILE A 489 -1.76 -9.33 27.68
N ASN A 490 -2.98 -8.83 27.42
CA ASN A 490 -3.65 -7.71 28.11
C ASN A 490 -2.95 -6.33 28.06
N GLU A 491 -1.81 -6.24 27.39
CA GLU A 491 -1.11 -4.98 27.09
C GLU A 491 -1.87 -4.08 26.07
N PRO A 492 -1.47 -2.80 25.93
CA PRO A 492 -1.74 -1.97 24.77
C PRO A 492 -1.11 -2.51 23.49
N VAL A 493 -1.71 -2.15 22.34
CA VAL A 493 -1.29 -2.57 21.00
C VAL A 493 -1.36 -1.36 20.07
N VAL A 494 -0.27 -1.09 19.36
CA VAL A 494 -0.21 -0.12 18.25
C VAL A 494 0.44 -0.82 17.05
N GLN A 495 -0.24 -0.82 15.90
CA GLN A 495 0.24 -1.43 14.67
C GLN A 495 0.40 -0.38 13.58
N HIS A 496 1.59 -0.33 12.96
CA HIS A 496 1.85 0.45 11.75
C HIS A 496 2.48 -0.46 10.70
N GLY A 497 1.68 -0.87 9.71
CA GLY A 497 2.11 -1.79 8.66
C GLY A 497 2.68 -3.10 9.24
N PRO A 498 3.97 -3.40 9.04
CA PRO A 498 4.63 -4.61 9.54
C PRO A 498 5.26 -4.47 10.95
N PHE A 499 4.96 -3.40 11.68
CA PHE A 499 5.46 -3.17 13.04
C PHE A 499 4.30 -3.21 14.04
N VAL A 500 4.46 -3.97 15.14
CA VAL A 500 3.47 -4.07 16.22
C VAL A 500 4.15 -3.85 17.57
N MET A 501 3.95 -2.67 18.14
CA MET A 501 4.52 -2.26 19.43
C MET A 501 3.40 -1.99 20.46
N ASN A 502 3.74 -1.51 21.65
CA ASN A 502 2.74 -1.18 22.68
C ASN A 502 2.32 0.30 22.63
N THR A 503 3.16 1.19 22.09
CA THR A 503 2.96 2.65 22.06
C THR A 503 3.27 3.24 20.68
N GLN A 504 2.86 4.50 20.46
CA GLN A 504 3.17 5.24 19.22
C GLN A 504 4.66 5.60 19.16
N ASP A 505 5.26 6.05 20.26
CA ASP A 505 6.68 6.39 20.36
C ASP A 505 7.60 5.21 19.96
N GLU A 506 7.23 3.98 20.31
CA GLU A 506 7.92 2.77 19.88
C GLU A 506 7.75 2.47 18.39
N ILE A 507 6.60 2.80 17.79
CA ILE A 507 6.38 2.69 16.34
C ILE A 507 7.23 3.72 15.60
N ASP A 508 7.22 4.98 16.04
CA ASP A 508 7.96 6.07 15.39
C ASP A 508 9.47 5.80 15.45
N LYS A 509 9.97 5.38 16.63
CA LYS A 509 11.34 4.89 16.80
C LYS A 509 11.65 3.65 15.94
N THR A 510 10.68 2.77 15.72
CA THR A 510 10.86 1.59 14.84
C THR A 510 10.97 1.99 13.37
N ILE A 511 10.22 3.00 12.94
CA ILE A 511 10.32 3.57 11.60
C ILE A 511 11.70 4.23 11.42
N GLU A 512 12.20 4.97 12.42
CA GLU A 512 13.57 5.50 12.42
C GLU A 512 14.64 4.39 12.37
N ASP A 513 14.51 3.36 13.22
CA ASP A 513 15.44 2.23 13.28
C ASP A 513 15.54 1.51 11.93
N TYR A 514 14.41 1.27 11.27
CA TYR A 514 14.36 0.66 9.94
C TYR A 514 14.96 1.59 8.87
N TYR A 515 14.56 2.87 8.86
CA TYR A 515 15.03 3.85 7.86
C TYR A 515 16.53 4.14 7.95
N TYR A 516 17.09 4.17 9.17
CA TYR A 516 18.51 4.42 9.38
C TYR A 516 19.38 3.16 9.50
N GLY A 517 18.77 1.97 9.57
CA GLY A 517 19.44 0.67 9.70
C GLY A 517 20.10 0.47 11.05
N LYS A 518 19.29 0.36 12.12
CA LYS A 518 19.73 0.28 13.53
C LYS A 518 18.87 -0.70 14.35
N ASN A 519 19.39 -1.07 15.52
CA ASN A 519 18.68 -1.77 16.61
C ASN A 519 17.92 -3.04 16.17
N GLY A 520 18.42 -3.78 15.18
CA GLY A 520 17.76 -4.92 14.53
C GLY A 520 17.73 -4.84 13.01
N PHE A 521 17.83 -3.63 12.44
CA PHE A 521 17.80 -3.40 11.00
C PHE A 521 19.16 -3.03 10.40
N GLU A 522 20.27 -3.32 11.08
CA GLU A 522 21.64 -2.98 10.65
C GLU A 522 21.97 -3.45 9.21
N MET A 523 21.46 -4.62 8.81
CA MET A 523 21.68 -5.21 7.48
C MET A 523 20.68 -4.73 6.41
N ALA A 524 19.54 -4.15 6.80
CA ALA A 524 18.42 -3.81 5.91
C ALA A 524 18.79 -2.83 4.78
N ARG A 525 19.85 -2.03 4.98
CA ARG A 525 20.36 -1.08 3.99
C ARG A 525 21.13 -1.72 2.83
N TYR A 526 21.64 -2.94 3.03
CA TYR A 526 22.58 -3.61 2.11
C TYR A 526 22.07 -4.97 1.62
N TRP A 527 21.13 -5.58 2.34
CA TRP A 527 20.52 -6.86 1.98
C TRP A 527 19.51 -6.74 0.83
N ARG A 528 19.37 -7.84 0.09
CA ARG A 528 18.37 -8.15 -0.94
C ARG A 528 18.15 -9.65 -0.95
N SER A 529 16.95 -10.12 -1.26
CA SER A 529 16.77 -11.48 -1.77
C SER A 529 17.51 -11.68 -3.10
N GLU A 530 17.71 -12.94 -3.48
CA GLU A 530 18.05 -13.33 -4.85
C GLU A 530 16.83 -13.15 -5.79
#